data_AF-A0A834LX07-F1
#
_entry.id   AF-A0A834LX07-F1
#
_cell.length_a   1.000
_cell.length_b   1.000
_cell.length_c   1.000
_cell.angle_alpha   90.00
_cell.angle_beta   90.00
_cell.angle_gamma   90.00
#
_symmetry.space_group_name_H-M   'P 1'
#
loop_
_entity.id
_entity.type
_entity.pdbx_description
1 polymer ?
#
loop_
_entity_poly.entity_id
_entity_poly.type
_entity_poly.pdbx_seq_one_letter_code
_entity_poly.pdbx_strand_id
1 'polypeptide(L)'
;MSVPIYIKINDVNDNAPKFTDQAYEVNVMEDVRLNPPVPLIQLNATDLDSGINGNVHYSIISGNDNDIFLLGMDTGILYAHKSLLGQTKVFNLVVEARDGAGNGALSDRATLKVHVLNVNDHKPEFVMPFLPNSTVEILENAAEKDFLVLTVKATDKDQGENGRVTYHFKVEDNIVQETDDFVISEKNGELRLNRDLDREENPRYELQLVARDHGSPKWYQTVRHLTVLLVDENDNRPEFPGSTATNPYHFYISENNEADTLIGQVRALDRDEGKHAAVYYYILMGNEDRSFTLNKATGNLYAAKSFDRETKDEYNLVIIANNDPDYYVTEDEIAEMEKQGMLSDKSIARAIITVTDLNDNEPYFKKTVYYAAVNAMASVNHFVANVTAFDPDYGINGSLTYYIKASNLFKYHSNKSSGSIIPSPFNISQKGEIYTATYLAENNQHRFVVDVIAREDGFPEREAYAQVYVWVFEPEQLIRVIMSRPQEEVNKEKAEVIAELSNATQSLIIIDEIRFHIGDGGRKNEEWTDMYILAVDPKTHTILPVPDVLKVIDSKYDFLKDYYTGFAIENVVPAFVQ
;
A
#
# COMPACT_ATOMS: atom_id res chain seq x y z
N MET A 1 2.77 -125.05 -19.54
CA MET A 1 3.37 -124.40 -18.35
C MET A 1 4.47 -123.49 -18.85
N SER A 2 4.41 -122.19 -18.58
CA SER A 2 5.52 -121.26 -18.78
C SER A 2 6.21 -121.01 -17.44
N VAL A 3 7.54 -120.92 -17.45
CA VAL A 3 8.36 -120.58 -16.27
C VAL A 3 8.91 -119.16 -16.50
N PRO A 4 8.69 -118.22 -15.59
CA PRO A 4 9.31 -116.89 -15.70
C PRO A 4 10.83 -117.01 -15.48
N ILE A 5 11.60 -116.42 -16.40
CA ILE A 5 13.05 -116.25 -16.25
C ILE A 5 13.30 -114.83 -15.73
N TYR A 6 14.00 -114.74 -14.61
CA TYR A 6 14.50 -113.48 -14.09
C TYR A 6 15.95 -113.30 -14.56
N ILE A 7 16.15 -112.38 -15.50
CA ILE A 7 17.50 -111.96 -15.91
C ILE A 7 17.89 -110.80 -15.01
N LYS A 8 18.91 -111.00 -14.18
CA LYS A 8 19.58 -109.94 -13.45
C LYS A 8 20.80 -109.51 -14.26
N ILE A 9 20.74 -108.30 -14.81
CA ILE A 9 21.91 -107.67 -15.42
C ILE A 9 22.75 -107.09 -14.28
N ASN A 10 24.03 -107.46 -14.23
CA ASN A 10 24.98 -106.85 -13.32
C ASN A 10 25.61 -105.66 -14.01
N ASP A 11 25.71 -104.57 -13.27
CA ASP A 11 26.36 -103.33 -13.70
C ASP A 11 27.88 -103.51 -13.82
N VAL A 12 28.49 -102.81 -14.77
CA VAL A 12 29.95 -102.73 -14.99
C VAL A 12 30.28 -101.23 -15.08
N ASN A 13 31.34 -100.80 -14.40
CA ASN A 13 31.78 -99.40 -14.36
C ASN A 13 32.27 -98.94 -15.74
N ASP A 14 31.37 -98.44 -16.59
CA ASP A 14 31.65 -98.02 -17.97
C ASP A 14 31.25 -96.58 -18.28
N ASN A 15 30.59 -95.90 -17.34
CA ASN A 15 30.34 -94.47 -17.38
C ASN A 15 31.21 -93.77 -16.33
N ALA A 16 31.83 -92.66 -16.70
CA ALA A 16 32.54 -91.81 -15.75
C ALA A 16 31.58 -90.78 -15.16
N PRO A 17 31.78 -90.36 -13.90
CA PRO A 17 31.04 -89.22 -13.35
C PRO A 17 31.29 -88.02 -14.25
N LYS A 18 30.26 -87.23 -14.54
CA LYS A 18 30.41 -86.04 -15.39
C LYS A 18 29.92 -84.79 -14.69
N PHE A 19 30.78 -83.80 -14.53
CA PHE A 19 30.36 -82.50 -14.00
C PHE A 19 29.35 -81.84 -14.93
N THR A 20 28.40 -81.13 -14.34
CA THR A 20 27.39 -80.36 -15.06
C THR A 20 28.06 -79.26 -15.89
N ASP A 21 29.07 -78.61 -15.32
CA ASP A 21 29.87 -77.56 -15.95
C ASP A 21 31.36 -77.87 -15.83
N GLN A 22 32.14 -77.42 -16.81
CA GLN A 22 33.61 -77.58 -16.82
C GLN A 22 34.33 -76.49 -16.01
N ALA A 23 33.62 -75.39 -15.72
CA ALA A 23 34.14 -74.28 -14.92
C ALA A 23 33.04 -73.70 -14.02
N TYR A 24 33.41 -73.43 -12.77
CA TYR A 24 32.57 -72.84 -11.74
C TYR A 24 33.23 -71.56 -11.19
N GLU A 25 32.42 -70.59 -10.78
CA GLU A 25 32.90 -69.33 -10.19
C GLU A 25 31.99 -68.90 -9.04
N VAL A 26 32.58 -68.44 -7.95
CA VAL A 26 31.86 -67.96 -6.76
C VAL A 26 32.60 -66.79 -6.11
N ASN A 27 31.83 -65.79 -5.66
CA ASN A 27 32.32 -64.69 -4.84
C ASN A 27 32.04 -64.98 -3.36
N VAL A 28 33.02 -64.76 -2.50
CA VAL A 28 32.88 -64.90 -1.04
C VAL A 28 33.53 -63.71 -0.35
N MET A 29 32.88 -63.18 0.68
CA MET A 29 33.47 -62.11 1.50
C MET A 29 34.54 -62.69 2.43
N GLU A 30 35.60 -61.94 2.68
CA GLU A 30 36.70 -62.42 3.53
C GLU A 30 36.30 -62.66 5.00
N ASP A 31 35.21 -62.06 5.45
CA ASP A 31 34.62 -62.21 6.79
C ASP A 31 33.61 -63.38 6.89
N VAL A 32 33.52 -64.23 5.85
CA VAL A 32 32.54 -65.31 5.80
C VAL A 32 32.52 -66.13 7.09
N ARG A 33 31.32 -66.33 7.63
CA ARG A 33 31.13 -67.03 8.89
C ARG A 33 31.51 -68.51 8.76
N LEU A 34 32.45 -68.96 9.60
CA LEU A 34 32.90 -70.36 9.62
C LEU A 34 32.05 -71.27 10.51
N ASN A 35 31.33 -70.72 11.50
CA ASN A 35 30.52 -71.51 12.43
C ASN A 35 29.16 -70.85 12.77
N PRO A 36 28.02 -71.40 12.30
CA PRO A 36 27.93 -72.57 11.41
C PRO A 36 28.50 -72.24 10.02
N PRO A 37 29.04 -73.24 9.29
CA PRO A 37 29.67 -73.02 8.00
C PRO A 37 28.62 -72.62 6.95
N VAL A 38 28.94 -71.58 6.16
CA VAL A 38 28.09 -71.08 5.08
C VAL A 38 28.44 -71.81 3.77
N PRO A 39 27.46 -72.44 3.08
CA PRO A 39 27.71 -73.06 1.78
C PRO A 39 28.03 -71.98 0.74
N LEU A 40 29.15 -72.12 0.04
CA LEU A 40 29.60 -71.16 -0.98
C LEU A 40 28.99 -71.48 -2.35
N ILE A 41 29.15 -72.72 -2.79
CA ILE A 41 28.62 -73.23 -4.06
C ILE A 41 28.46 -74.75 -3.97
N GLN A 42 27.50 -75.31 -4.70
CA GLN A 42 27.36 -76.76 -4.86
C GLN A 42 27.78 -77.18 -6.26
N LEU A 43 28.75 -78.08 -6.33
CA LEU A 43 29.17 -78.74 -7.56
C LEU A 43 28.30 -79.97 -7.78
N ASN A 44 27.96 -80.23 -9.03
CA ASN A 44 27.11 -81.37 -9.38
C ASN A 44 27.72 -82.17 -10.51
N ALA A 45 27.98 -83.45 -10.25
CA ALA A 45 28.40 -84.43 -11.21
C ALA A 45 27.48 -85.66 -11.14
N THR A 46 27.16 -86.22 -12.30
CA THR A 46 26.25 -87.36 -12.42
C THR A 46 26.96 -88.52 -13.09
N ASP A 47 26.79 -89.71 -12.54
CA ASP A 47 27.20 -90.98 -13.14
C ASP A 47 25.94 -91.79 -13.50
N LEU A 48 25.98 -92.51 -14.62
CA LEU A 48 24.84 -93.28 -15.13
C LEU A 48 24.86 -94.75 -14.66
N ASP A 49 25.95 -95.20 -14.03
CA ASP A 49 26.09 -96.55 -13.52
C ASP A 49 25.29 -96.79 -12.23
N SER A 50 25.04 -98.05 -11.89
CA SER A 50 24.21 -98.41 -10.73
C SER A 50 25.03 -98.78 -9.48
N GLY A 51 24.54 -98.37 -8.31
CA GLY A 51 25.16 -98.75 -7.04
C GLY A 51 26.49 -98.04 -6.79
N ILE A 52 27.53 -98.78 -6.42
CA ILE A 52 28.84 -98.19 -6.08
C ILE A 52 29.55 -97.57 -7.29
N ASN A 53 29.31 -98.10 -8.49
CA ASN A 53 29.82 -97.58 -9.75
C ASN A 53 29.18 -96.24 -10.12
N GLY A 54 27.95 -95.98 -9.66
CA GLY A 54 27.28 -94.68 -9.85
C GLY A 54 27.45 -93.69 -8.68
N ASN A 55 28.11 -94.09 -7.59
CA ASN A 55 28.20 -93.25 -6.39
C ASN A 55 29.37 -92.27 -6.48
N VAL A 56 29.06 -91.00 -6.71
CA VAL A 56 30.03 -89.94 -6.97
C VAL A 56 30.56 -89.36 -5.67
N HIS A 57 31.88 -89.32 -5.53
CA HIS A 57 32.56 -88.63 -4.45
C HIS A 57 33.39 -87.46 -4.98
N TYR A 58 33.32 -86.32 -4.28
CA TYR A 58 34.00 -85.09 -4.65
C TYR A 58 35.28 -84.87 -3.84
N SER A 59 36.34 -84.37 -4.49
CA SER A 59 37.57 -83.96 -3.83
C SER A 59 38.21 -82.74 -4.50
N ILE A 60 39.01 -81.97 -3.73
CA ILE A 60 39.84 -80.91 -4.28
C ILE A 60 41.24 -81.48 -4.50
N ILE A 61 41.71 -81.51 -5.75
CA ILE A 61 42.97 -82.16 -6.13
C ILE A 61 44.12 -81.17 -6.35
N SER A 62 43.83 -79.88 -6.51
CA SER A 62 44.84 -78.83 -6.65
C SER A 62 44.30 -77.43 -6.31
N GLY A 63 45.19 -76.51 -5.96
CA GLY A 63 44.90 -75.08 -5.74
C GLY A 63 44.39 -74.70 -4.34
N ASN A 64 44.14 -75.69 -3.47
CA ASN A 64 43.64 -75.48 -2.10
C ASN A 64 44.78 -75.32 -1.09
N ASP A 65 45.57 -74.26 -1.23
CA ASP A 65 46.69 -74.00 -0.34
C ASP A 65 46.23 -73.94 1.13
N ASN A 66 46.95 -74.61 2.02
CA ASN A 66 46.66 -74.69 3.46
C ASN A 66 45.26 -75.20 3.83
N ASP A 67 44.58 -75.97 2.95
CA ASP A 67 43.23 -76.50 3.20
C ASP A 67 42.23 -75.41 3.61
N ILE A 68 42.27 -74.27 2.90
CA ILE A 68 41.40 -73.11 3.19
C ILE A 68 39.93 -73.42 2.90
N PHE A 69 39.66 -74.27 1.92
CA PHE A 69 38.31 -74.71 1.55
C PHE A 69 38.10 -76.19 1.84
N LEU A 70 36.86 -76.55 2.21
CA LEU A 70 36.41 -77.92 2.40
C LEU A 70 35.29 -78.23 1.41
N LEU A 71 35.44 -79.30 0.62
CA LEU A 71 34.41 -79.78 -0.29
C LEU A 71 33.73 -81.00 0.33
N GLY A 72 32.42 -80.95 0.47
CA GLY A 72 31.63 -82.07 0.98
C GLY A 72 31.72 -83.27 0.05
N MET A 73 32.28 -84.39 0.55
CA MET A 73 32.58 -85.58 -0.24
C MET A 73 31.34 -86.16 -0.94
N ASP A 74 30.19 -86.18 -0.27
CA ASP A 74 28.94 -86.74 -0.81
C ASP A 74 27.97 -85.67 -1.34
N THR A 75 28.19 -84.39 -1.00
CA THR A 75 27.24 -83.30 -1.30
C THR A 75 27.69 -82.40 -2.44
N GLY A 76 28.99 -82.35 -2.72
CA GLY A 76 29.59 -81.41 -3.66
C GLY A 76 29.57 -79.96 -3.19
N ILE A 77 29.20 -79.67 -1.93
CA ILE A 77 29.11 -78.29 -1.41
C ILE A 77 30.49 -77.83 -0.92
N LEU A 78 30.97 -76.69 -1.44
CA LEU A 78 32.18 -76.02 -0.97
C LEU A 78 31.85 -75.13 0.24
N TYR A 79 32.67 -75.24 1.28
CA TYR A 79 32.65 -74.38 2.47
C TYR A 79 34.02 -73.72 2.66
N ALA A 80 34.04 -72.54 3.27
CA ALA A 80 35.26 -72.02 3.86
C ALA A 80 35.60 -72.84 5.11
N HIS A 81 36.80 -73.40 5.18
CA HIS A 81 37.29 -74.19 6.31
C HIS A 81 38.14 -73.35 7.28
N LYS A 82 38.88 -72.37 6.74
CA LYS A 82 39.71 -71.43 7.50
C LYS A 82 39.31 -69.98 7.20
N SER A 83 39.76 -69.07 8.06
CA SER A 83 39.52 -67.64 7.89
C SER A 83 40.07 -67.16 6.55
N LEU A 84 39.25 -66.37 5.85
CA LEU A 84 39.62 -65.74 4.58
C LEU A 84 40.15 -64.31 4.78
N LEU A 85 40.24 -63.81 6.01
CA LEU A 85 40.71 -62.46 6.34
C LEU A 85 42.11 -62.22 5.76
N GLY A 86 42.27 -61.14 4.99
CA GLY A 86 43.53 -60.80 4.33
C GLY A 86 43.91 -61.73 3.18
N GLN A 87 43.00 -62.59 2.72
CA GLN A 87 43.15 -63.43 1.54
C GLN A 87 42.39 -62.87 0.34
N THR A 88 42.30 -61.54 0.20
CA THR A 88 41.63 -60.85 -0.92
C THR A 88 42.34 -61.14 -2.26
N LYS A 89 42.05 -62.30 -2.84
CA LYS A 89 42.64 -62.83 -4.08
C LYS A 89 41.70 -63.86 -4.71
N VAL A 90 42.06 -64.31 -5.90
CA VAL A 90 41.35 -65.39 -6.59
C VAL A 90 42.06 -66.71 -6.34
N PHE A 91 41.34 -67.69 -5.78
CA PHE A 91 41.79 -69.07 -5.68
C PHE A 91 41.32 -69.85 -6.90
N ASN A 92 42.24 -70.52 -7.58
CA ASN A 92 41.94 -71.36 -8.74
C ASN A 92 42.07 -72.83 -8.32
N LEU A 93 40.95 -73.46 -8.00
CA LEU A 93 40.87 -74.83 -7.53
C LEU A 93 40.64 -75.78 -8.72
N VAL A 94 41.19 -76.99 -8.63
CA VAL A 94 40.82 -78.10 -9.51
C VAL A 94 40.13 -79.16 -8.67
N VAL A 95 38.91 -79.50 -9.05
CA VAL A 95 38.05 -80.45 -8.34
C VAL A 95 37.85 -81.70 -9.18
N GLU A 96 37.73 -82.85 -8.52
CA GLU A 96 37.55 -84.16 -9.14
C GLU A 96 36.28 -84.81 -8.60
N ALA A 97 35.46 -85.33 -9.51
CA ALA A 97 34.33 -86.21 -9.22
C ALA A 97 34.75 -87.62 -9.63
N ARG A 98 34.72 -88.57 -8.68
CA ARG A 98 35.21 -89.93 -8.86
C ARG A 98 34.18 -90.95 -8.39
N ASP A 99 33.96 -92.00 -9.17
CA ASP A 99 33.06 -93.09 -8.78
C ASP A 99 33.64 -93.99 -7.68
N GLY A 100 32.81 -94.87 -7.11
CA GLY A 100 33.16 -95.76 -6.02
C GLY A 100 33.86 -97.06 -6.41
N ALA A 101 34.16 -97.33 -7.69
CA ALA A 101 34.58 -98.65 -8.20
C ALA A 101 36.02 -99.09 -7.81
N GLY A 102 36.67 -98.40 -6.86
CA GLY A 102 37.98 -98.77 -6.31
C GLY A 102 39.11 -98.71 -7.35
N ASN A 103 39.73 -99.87 -7.63
CA ASN A 103 40.86 -99.98 -8.59
C ASN A 103 40.47 -99.84 -10.07
N GLY A 104 39.18 -99.65 -10.38
CA GLY A 104 38.67 -99.36 -11.73
C GLY A 104 37.90 -98.04 -11.83
N ALA A 105 38.02 -97.17 -10.83
CA ALA A 105 37.22 -95.95 -10.76
C ALA A 105 37.60 -94.93 -11.85
N LEU A 106 36.57 -94.39 -12.48
CA LEU A 106 36.61 -93.32 -13.46
C LEU A 106 36.36 -91.97 -12.77
N SER A 107 36.81 -90.91 -13.42
CA SER A 107 36.73 -89.55 -12.85
C SER A 107 36.64 -88.48 -13.93
N ASP A 108 35.97 -87.39 -13.59
CA ASP A 108 35.98 -86.14 -14.36
C ASP A 108 36.49 -84.99 -13.49
N ARG A 109 36.96 -83.93 -14.13
CA ARG A 109 37.62 -82.78 -13.48
C ARG A 109 37.03 -81.47 -13.96
N ALA A 110 36.87 -80.53 -13.05
CA ALA A 110 36.42 -79.17 -13.36
C ALA A 110 37.31 -78.12 -12.65
N THR A 111 37.30 -76.89 -13.17
CA THR A 111 37.98 -75.75 -12.53
C THR A 111 37.00 -74.92 -11.70
N LEU A 112 37.38 -74.50 -10.50
CA LEU A 112 36.56 -73.65 -9.64
C LEU A 112 37.35 -72.41 -9.22
N LYS A 113 36.85 -71.24 -9.61
CA LYS A 113 37.40 -69.94 -9.19
C LYS A 113 36.64 -69.40 -7.99
N VAL A 114 37.35 -69.20 -6.88
CA VAL A 114 36.80 -68.56 -5.68
C VAL A 114 37.41 -67.17 -5.55
N HIS A 115 36.58 -66.16 -5.72
CA HIS A 115 36.95 -64.75 -5.60
C HIS A 115 36.69 -64.31 -4.16
N VAL A 116 37.76 -64.11 -3.39
CA VAL A 116 37.63 -63.56 -2.04
C VAL A 116 37.63 -62.03 -2.14
N LEU A 117 36.49 -61.44 -1.81
CA LEU A 117 36.27 -60.00 -1.87
C LEU A 117 36.49 -59.39 -0.48
N ASN A 118 37.00 -58.15 -0.46
CA ASN A 118 37.16 -57.39 0.77
C ASN A 118 35.78 -56.94 1.29
N VAL A 119 35.67 -56.77 2.60
CA VAL A 119 34.49 -56.19 3.24
C VAL A 119 34.60 -54.68 3.34
N ASN A 120 33.45 -54.02 3.45
CA ASN A 120 33.38 -52.58 3.74
C ASN A 120 33.44 -52.39 5.26
N ASP A 121 34.52 -51.81 5.75
CA ASP A 121 34.86 -51.72 7.18
C ASP A 121 34.77 -50.30 7.73
N HIS A 122 34.94 -49.30 6.86
CA HIS A 122 34.90 -47.90 7.20
C HIS A 122 33.67 -47.25 6.57
N LYS A 123 33.25 -46.15 7.19
CA LYS A 123 32.19 -45.30 6.65
C LYS A 123 32.82 -43.99 6.17
N PRO A 124 32.17 -43.28 5.23
CA PRO A 124 32.66 -41.99 4.79
C PRO A 124 32.72 -40.98 5.94
N GLU A 125 33.77 -40.18 6.00
CA GLU A 125 33.92 -39.09 6.97
C GLU A 125 34.06 -37.75 6.24
N PHE A 126 33.18 -36.79 6.54
CA PHE A 126 33.30 -35.43 5.99
C PHE A 126 34.55 -34.73 6.51
N VAL A 127 35.40 -34.30 5.58
CA VAL A 127 36.54 -33.41 5.83
C VAL A 127 36.20 -31.96 5.51
N MET A 128 35.19 -31.71 4.68
CA MET A 128 34.61 -30.39 4.41
C MET A 128 33.09 -30.51 4.21
N PRO A 129 32.25 -29.84 5.02
CA PRO A 129 32.62 -29.14 6.24
C PRO A 129 33.07 -30.12 7.35
N PHE A 130 34.11 -29.73 8.10
CA PHE A 130 34.68 -30.55 9.18
C PHE A 130 33.78 -30.60 10.42
N LEU A 131 33.21 -29.45 10.81
CA LEU A 131 32.37 -29.34 12.01
C LEU A 131 30.95 -29.85 11.75
N PRO A 132 30.31 -30.55 12.72
CA PRO A 132 28.99 -31.15 12.56
C PRO A 132 27.87 -30.20 12.14
N ASN A 133 27.95 -28.92 12.55
CA ASN A 133 26.99 -27.84 12.28
C ASN A 133 27.77 -26.63 11.77
N SER A 134 28.22 -26.67 10.52
CA SER A 134 28.94 -25.54 9.93
C SER A 134 27.95 -24.54 9.34
N THR A 135 28.31 -23.27 9.38
CA THR A 135 27.54 -22.19 8.77
C THR A 135 28.28 -21.64 7.56
N VAL A 136 27.55 -21.42 6.47
CA VAL A 136 28.03 -20.70 5.29
C VAL A 136 27.13 -19.48 5.11
N GLU A 137 27.76 -18.34 4.86
CA GLU A 137 27.10 -17.07 4.61
C GLU A 137 27.18 -16.76 3.11
N ILE A 138 26.06 -16.34 2.52
CA ILE A 138 25.93 -15.93 1.13
C ILE A 138 25.28 -14.56 1.12
N LEU A 139 25.84 -13.58 0.40
CA LEU A 139 25.16 -12.30 0.18
C LEU A 139 23.94 -12.55 -0.71
N GLU A 140 22.77 -12.00 -0.38
CA GLU A 140 21.54 -12.27 -1.12
C GLU A 140 21.60 -11.84 -2.58
N ASN A 141 22.27 -10.71 -2.88
CA ASN A 141 22.49 -10.25 -4.24
C ASN A 141 23.38 -11.19 -5.08
N ALA A 142 24.13 -12.09 -4.43
CA ALA A 142 24.92 -13.12 -5.07
C ALA A 142 24.21 -14.47 -5.08
N ALA A 143 23.09 -14.62 -4.36
CA ALA A 143 22.33 -15.85 -4.20
C ALA A 143 21.45 -16.16 -5.44
N GLU A 144 22.02 -15.96 -6.63
CA GLU A 144 21.42 -16.30 -7.91
C GLU A 144 21.55 -17.81 -8.20
N LYS A 145 20.69 -18.31 -9.08
CA LYS A 145 20.73 -19.69 -9.56
C LYS A 145 22.14 -20.09 -10.01
N ASP A 146 22.51 -21.34 -9.72
CA ASP A 146 23.81 -21.95 -9.98
C ASP A 146 24.97 -21.40 -9.14
N PHE A 147 24.74 -20.45 -8.22
CA PHE A 147 25.77 -19.99 -7.28
C PHE A 147 26.40 -21.17 -6.51
N LEU A 148 27.73 -21.19 -6.41
CA LEU A 148 28.48 -22.22 -5.69
C LEU A 148 28.54 -21.89 -4.20
N VAL A 149 27.70 -22.56 -3.41
CA VAL A 149 27.63 -22.38 -1.94
C VAL A 149 28.89 -22.93 -1.26
N LEU A 150 29.21 -24.19 -1.55
CA LEU A 150 30.33 -24.90 -0.93
C LEU A 150 30.68 -26.15 -1.78
N THR A 151 31.96 -26.51 -1.83
CA THR A 151 32.35 -27.85 -2.30
C THR A 151 32.53 -28.76 -1.10
N VAL A 152 31.61 -29.70 -0.91
CA VAL A 152 31.71 -30.68 0.18
C VAL A 152 32.69 -31.78 -0.19
N LYS A 153 33.33 -32.34 0.83
CA LYS A 153 34.28 -33.42 0.68
C LYS A 153 34.21 -34.38 1.85
N ALA A 154 34.04 -35.66 1.55
CA ALA A 154 34.18 -36.76 2.47
C ALA A 154 35.21 -37.77 1.94
N THR A 155 35.81 -38.51 2.86
CA THR A 155 36.82 -39.53 2.56
C THR A 155 36.45 -40.81 3.27
N ASP A 156 36.61 -41.93 2.58
CA ASP A 156 36.52 -43.27 3.15
C ASP A 156 37.92 -43.92 3.15
N LYS A 157 38.19 -44.77 4.14
CA LYS A 157 39.51 -45.42 4.33
C LYS A 157 39.61 -46.74 3.58
N ASP A 158 38.51 -47.26 3.04
CA ASP A 158 38.49 -48.48 2.26
C ASP A 158 39.02 -48.28 0.82
N GLN A 159 39.33 -49.38 0.13
CA GLN A 159 39.90 -49.35 -1.23
C GLN A 159 38.83 -49.69 -2.28
N GLY A 160 38.99 -49.16 -3.50
CA GLY A 160 38.08 -49.46 -4.62
C GLY A 160 36.67 -48.90 -4.40
N GLU A 161 35.64 -49.66 -4.74
CA GLU A 161 34.24 -49.24 -4.59
C GLU A 161 33.81 -49.08 -3.12
N ASN A 162 34.37 -49.87 -2.20
CA ASN A 162 34.11 -49.71 -0.75
C ASN A 162 34.57 -48.34 -0.25
N GLY A 163 35.64 -47.77 -0.84
CA GLY A 163 36.12 -46.43 -0.50
C GLY A 163 35.54 -45.30 -1.36
N ARG A 164 34.73 -45.62 -2.37
CA ARG A 164 34.24 -44.63 -3.34
C ARG A 164 33.04 -43.89 -2.75
N VAL A 165 33.17 -42.58 -2.57
CA VAL A 165 32.14 -41.73 -1.95
C VAL A 165 31.32 -40.97 -2.99
N THR A 166 30.01 -40.89 -2.76
CA THR A 166 29.06 -40.05 -3.50
C THR A 166 28.22 -39.21 -2.55
N TYR A 167 27.72 -38.06 -3.03
CA TYR A 167 26.96 -37.10 -2.23
C TYR A 167 25.50 -36.98 -2.66
N HIS A 168 24.59 -36.82 -1.70
CA HIS A 168 23.16 -36.63 -1.96
C HIS A 168 22.43 -36.01 -0.75
N PHE A 169 21.15 -35.72 -0.95
CA PHE A 169 20.20 -35.26 0.07
C PHE A 169 19.19 -36.34 0.44
N LYS A 170 19.65 -37.59 0.52
CA LYS A 170 18.82 -38.75 0.83
C LYS A 170 19.39 -39.54 2.00
N VAL A 171 18.57 -39.88 2.98
CA VAL A 171 18.93 -40.78 4.09
C VAL A 171 18.03 -42.01 3.98
N GLU A 172 18.62 -43.19 3.80
CA GLU A 172 17.86 -44.45 3.64
C GLU A 172 16.75 -44.34 2.57
N ASP A 173 17.11 -43.76 1.42
CA ASP A 173 16.25 -43.49 0.26
C ASP A 173 15.15 -42.43 0.43
N ASN A 174 14.99 -41.85 1.63
CA ASN A 174 14.10 -40.70 1.86
C ASN A 174 14.83 -39.39 1.60
N ILE A 175 14.20 -38.48 0.85
CA ILE A 175 14.71 -37.11 0.64
C ILE A 175 14.60 -36.37 1.98
N VAL A 176 15.72 -35.82 2.45
CA VAL A 176 15.80 -35.08 3.73
C VAL A 176 15.82 -33.57 3.54
N GLN A 177 15.75 -33.10 2.30
CA GLN A 177 15.57 -31.70 1.98
C GLN A 177 14.13 -31.26 2.20
N GLU A 178 13.95 -30.11 2.86
CA GLU A 178 12.65 -29.46 2.99
C GLU A 178 12.22 -28.78 1.68
N THR A 179 13.18 -28.26 0.91
CA THR A 179 12.96 -27.54 -0.36
C THR A 179 13.91 -28.03 -1.45
N ASP A 180 13.56 -27.77 -2.72
CA ASP A 180 14.39 -28.06 -3.90
C ASP A 180 15.33 -26.89 -4.26
N ASP A 181 15.57 -25.98 -3.32
CA ASP A 181 16.38 -24.76 -3.49
C ASP A 181 17.87 -25.05 -3.71
N PHE A 182 18.34 -26.23 -3.32
CA PHE A 182 19.75 -26.62 -3.37
C PHE A 182 19.95 -27.93 -4.13
N VAL A 183 21.00 -28.00 -4.93
CA VAL A 183 21.44 -29.21 -5.62
C VAL A 183 22.88 -29.54 -5.26
N ILE A 184 23.18 -30.82 -5.12
CA ILE A 184 24.53 -31.30 -4.86
C ILE A 184 24.96 -32.26 -5.95
N SER A 185 26.14 -32.02 -6.53
CA SER A 185 26.70 -32.91 -7.52
C SER A 185 27.26 -34.17 -6.86
N GLU A 186 26.71 -35.32 -7.27
CA GLU A 186 27.02 -36.64 -6.72
C GLU A 186 28.51 -36.97 -6.74
N LYS A 187 29.24 -36.50 -7.77
CA LYS A 187 30.64 -36.90 -8.03
C LYS A 187 31.68 -35.97 -7.43
N ASN A 188 31.46 -34.66 -7.48
CA ASN A 188 32.46 -33.67 -7.07
C ASN A 188 32.06 -32.90 -5.79
N GLY A 189 30.85 -33.12 -5.26
CA GLY A 189 30.39 -32.50 -4.02
C GLY A 189 30.11 -31.00 -4.13
N GLU A 190 29.97 -30.44 -5.33
CA GLU A 190 29.55 -29.04 -5.49
C GLU A 190 28.09 -28.88 -5.05
N LEU A 191 27.89 -28.13 -3.96
CA LEU A 191 26.59 -27.65 -3.50
C LEU A 191 26.29 -26.31 -4.19
N ARG A 192 25.21 -26.25 -4.96
CA ARG A 192 24.79 -25.07 -5.71
C ARG A 192 23.33 -24.72 -5.46
N LEU A 193 23.00 -23.46 -5.70
CA LEU A 193 21.61 -22.99 -5.71
C LEU A 193 20.89 -23.46 -6.97
N ASN A 194 19.63 -23.89 -6.84
CA ASN A 194 18.77 -24.32 -7.93
C ASN A 194 17.83 -23.21 -8.43
N ARG A 195 17.65 -22.17 -7.60
CA ARG A 195 16.90 -20.95 -7.90
C ARG A 195 17.54 -19.75 -7.22
N ASP A 196 17.06 -18.57 -7.56
CA ASP A 196 17.40 -17.33 -6.85
C ASP A 196 16.76 -17.38 -5.46
N LEU A 197 17.53 -17.00 -4.44
CA LEU A 197 17.06 -16.90 -3.07
C LEU A 197 17.00 -15.43 -2.65
N ASP A 198 15.98 -15.12 -1.85
CA ASP A 198 15.65 -13.78 -1.38
C ASP A 198 15.60 -13.82 0.14
N ARG A 199 16.36 -12.96 0.83
CA ARG A 199 16.47 -13.02 2.29
C ARG A 199 15.16 -12.62 2.95
N GLU A 200 14.44 -11.66 2.38
CA GLU A 200 13.12 -11.22 2.85
C GLU A 200 12.06 -12.33 2.76
N GLU A 201 12.26 -13.32 1.88
CA GLU A 201 11.44 -14.54 1.83
C GLU A 201 11.87 -15.56 2.90
N ASN A 202 13.15 -15.93 2.92
CA ASN A 202 13.69 -16.85 3.91
C ASN A 202 15.19 -16.64 4.17
N PRO A 203 15.61 -16.16 5.36
CA PRO A 203 17.01 -15.81 5.64
C PRO A 203 17.90 -17.02 5.98
N ARG A 204 17.31 -18.19 6.25
CA ARG A 204 18.03 -19.35 6.80
C ARG A 204 17.55 -20.67 6.20
N TYR A 205 18.52 -21.50 5.83
CA TYR A 205 18.28 -22.86 5.34
C TYR A 205 19.09 -23.87 6.12
N GLU A 206 18.47 -24.98 6.51
CA GLU A 206 19.12 -26.09 7.20
C GLU A 206 19.21 -27.30 6.28
N LEU A 207 20.43 -27.71 5.95
CA LEU A 207 20.70 -28.77 5.01
C LEU A 207 21.32 -29.99 5.71
N GLN A 208 20.87 -31.18 5.33
CA GLN A 208 21.46 -32.45 5.72
C GLN A 208 22.24 -33.04 4.54
N LEU A 209 23.56 -32.81 4.53
CA LEU A 209 24.47 -33.36 3.54
C LEU A 209 24.75 -34.83 3.85
N VAL A 210 24.60 -35.70 2.86
CA VAL A 210 24.86 -37.13 3.02
C VAL A 210 26.01 -37.56 2.14
N ALA A 211 27.01 -38.21 2.75
CA ALA A 211 28.09 -38.91 2.04
C ALA A 211 27.88 -40.41 2.20
N ARG A 212 27.88 -41.15 1.09
CA ARG A 212 27.64 -42.59 1.04
C ARG A 212 28.73 -43.30 0.26
N ASP A 213 29.17 -44.45 0.77
CA ASP A 213 30.08 -45.34 0.06
C ASP A 213 29.33 -46.30 -0.89
N HIS A 214 30.06 -46.99 -1.76
CA HIS A 214 29.52 -48.03 -2.65
C HIS A 214 29.89 -49.44 -2.17
N GLY A 215 29.99 -49.61 -0.85
CA GLY A 215 30.41 -50.85 -0.22
C GLY A 215 29.46 -52.03 -0.37
N SER A 216 30.02 -53.24 -0.43
CA SER A 216 29.30 -54.52 -0.49
C SER A 216 29.83 -55.48 0.60
N PRO A 217 28.99 -56.28 1.27
CA PRO A 217 27.53 -56.44 1.08
C PRO A 217 26.72 -55.29 1.70
N LYS A 218 27.36 -54.45 2.50
CA LYS A 218 26.74 -53.32 3.20
C LYS A 218 27.49 -52.04 2.85
N TRP A 219 26.70 -51.03 2.48
CA TRP A 219 27.18 -49.66 2.34
C TRP A 219 26.95 -48.88 3.63
N TYR A 220 27.74 -47.84 3.87
CA TYR A 220 27.54 -46.90 4.96
C TYR A 220 27.26 -45.49 4.45
N GLN A 221 26.60 -44.70 5.31
CA GLN A 221 26.32 -43.29 5.09
C GLN A 221 26.68 -42.48 6.33
N THR A 222 27.14 -41.25 6.12
CA THR A 222 27.36 -40.26 7.16
C THR A 222 26.60 -39.00 6.81
N VAL A 223 25.92 -38.43 7.80
CA VAL A 223 25.14 -37.19 7.68
C VAL A 223 25.93 -36.03 8.30
N ARG A 224 25.87 -34.86 7.66
CA ARG A 224 26.47 -33.62 8.14
C ARG A 224 25.47 -32.47 8.00
N HIS A 225 25.29 -31.70 9.07
CA HIS A 225 24.38 -30.55 9.05
C HIS A 225 25.14 -29.30 8.58
N LEU A 226 24.51 -28.55 7.70
CA LEU A 226 25.00 -27.28 7.20
C LEU A 226 23.88 -26.25 7.33
N THR A 227 24.18 -25.11 7.94
CA THR A 227 23.29 -23.94 7.92
C THR A 227 23.78 -23.00 6.85
N VAL A 228 22.90 -22.62 5.92
CA VAL A 228 23.15 -21.54 4.96
C VAL A 228 22.38 -20.32 5.46
N LEU A 229 23.09 -19.22 5.67
CA LEU A 229 22.53 -17.93 6.04
C LEU A 229 22.67 -16.98 4.86
N LEU A 230 21.58 -16.32 4.51
CA LEU A 230 21.62 -15.18 3.61
C LEU A 230 21.98 -13.93 4.42
N VAL A 231 22.99 -13.22 3.96
CA VAL A 231 23.46 -11.97 4.55
C VAL A 231 22.80 -10.82 3.80
N ASP A 232 22.19 -9.96 4.60
CA ASP A 232 21.46 -8.76 4.18
C ASP A 232 22.34 -7.75 3.44
N GLU A 233 21.81 -7.26 2.32
CA GLU A 233 22.30 -6.14 1.54
C GLU A 233 21.19 -5.07 1.46
N ASN A 234 21.57 -3.80 1.37
CA ASN A 234 20.60 -2.70 1.30
C ASN A 234 19.99 -2.58 -0.11
N ASP A 235 19.04 -3.45 -0.43
CA ASP A 235 18.38 -3.52 -1.73
C ASP A 235 16.87 -3.25 -1.68
N ASN A 236 16.26 -3.25 -0.49
CA ASN A 236 14.93 -2.71 -0.28
C ASN A 236 15.00 -1.23 0.09
N ARG A 237 14.05 -0.47 -0.44
CA ARG A 237 13.86 0.94 -0.06
C ARG A 237 12.71 1.03 0.93
N PRO A 238 12.69 2.05 1.82
CA PRO A 238 11.58 2.24 2.72
C PRO A 238 10.30 2.48 1.93
N GLU A 239 9.21 1.80 2.31
CA GLU A 239 7.90 1.95 1.67
C GLU A 239 6.85 2.45 2.66
N PHE A 240 5.98 3.38 2.25
CA PHE A 240 4.81 3.78 3.03
C PHE A 240 3.64 2.82 2.76
N PRO A 241 3.30 1.92 3.71
CA PRO A 241 2.33 0.87 3.43
C PRO A 241 0.93 1.45 3.21
N GLY A 242 0.38 1.24 2.01
CA GLY A 242 -0.95 1.74 1.65
C GLY A 242 -1.03 3.24 1.40
N SER A 243 0.06 4.01 1.56
CA SER A 243 0.10 5.40 1.13
C SER A 243 0.62 5.46 -0.30
N THR A 244 -0.31 5.46 -1.25
CA THR A 244 0.00 5.70 -2.66
C THR A 244 -0.43 7.12 -3.04
N ALA A 245 -0.11 7.56 -4.27
CA ALA A 245 -0.67 8.78 -4.85
C ALA A 245 -2.19 8.92 -4.66
N THR A 246 -2.91 7.80 -4.62
CA THR A 246 -4.37 7.73 -4.52
C THR A 246 -4.90 7.57 -3.10
N ASN A 247 -4.03 7.40 -2.09
CA ASN A 247 -4.42 7.25 -0.69
C ASN A 247 -3.46 8.03 0.23
N PRO A 248 -3.54 9.37 0.25
CA PRO A 248 -2.65 10.21 1.04
C PRO A 248 -2.93 10.09 2.54
N TYR A 249 -1.95 10.48 3.36
CA TYR A 249 -2.19 10.74 4.77
C TYR A 249 -3.08 11.97 4.91
N HIS A 250 -4.10 11.88 5.76
CA HIS A 250 -4.95 13.00 6.13
C HIS A 250 -4.68 13.38 7.58
N PHE A 251 -4.24 14.61 7.79
CA PHE A 251 -4.03 15.18 9.10
C PHE A 251 -4.85 16.45 9.30
N TYR A 252 -5.13 16.75 10.56
CA TYR A 252 -5.96 17.88 10.95
C TYR A 252 -5.25 18.67 12.04
N ILE A 253 -5.29 19.98 11.93
CA ILE A 253 -4.77 20.89 12.95
C ILE A 253 -5.75 22.05 13.13
N SER A 254 -6.05 22.41 14.37
CA SER A 254 -6.84 23.62 14.64
C SER A 254 -6.06 24.84 14.24
N GLU A 255 -6.72 25.84 13.67
CA GLU A 255 -6.13 27.17 13.61
C GLU A 255 -5.91 27.75 15.02
N ASN A 256 -5.18 28.86 15.09
CA ASN A 256 -4.74 29.45 16.36
C ASN A 256 -3.98 28.46 17.26
N ASN A 257 -3.33 27.46 16.65
CA ASN A 257 -2.51 26.50 17.38
C ASN A 257 -1.22 27.12 17.90
N GLU A 258 -0.70 26.55 18.98
CA GLU A 258 0.65 26.84 19.42
C GLU A 258 1.69 26.22 18.46
N ALA A 259 2.86 26.87 18.36
CA ALA A 259 4.00 26.28 17.69
C ALA A 259 4.44 24.97 18.37
N ASP A 260 5.06 24.09 17.61
CA ASP A 260 5.49 22.74 17.99
C ASP A 260 4.34 21.78 18.38
N THR A 261 3.10 22.10 17.99
CA THR A 261 1.95 21.19 18.14
C THR A 261 2.13 19.96 17.24
N LEU A 262 1.98 18.77 17.80
CA LEU A 262 2.00 17.51 17.05
C LEU A 262 0.74 17.38 16.18
N ILE A 263 0.94 17.27 14.86
CA ILE A 263 -0.14 17.13 13.87
C ILE A 263 -0.46 15.65 13.64
N GLY A 264 0.57 14.82 13.53
CA GLY A 264 0.43 13.42 13.19
C GLY A 264 1.76 12.72 12.99
N GLN A 265 1.72 11.49 12.48
CA GLN A 265 2.89 10.67 12.22
C GLN A 265 2.75 9.93 10.89
N VAL A 266 3.75 10.06 10.03
CA VAL A 266 3.92 9.18 8.86
C VAL A 266 4.81 8.00 9.24
N ARG A 267 4.60 6.86 8.58
CA ARG A 267 5.37 5.65 8.89
C ARG A 267 5.65 4.84 7.63
N ALA A 268 6.92 4.74 7.28
CA ALA A 268 7.43 3.82 6.28
C ALA A 268 8.07 2.60 6.97
N LEU A 269 8.15 1.50 6.21
CA LEU A 269 8.78 0.25 6.61
C LEU A 269 9.84 -0.11 5.60
N ASP A 270 11.00 -0.53 6.09
CA ASP A 270 12.04 -1.12 5.26
C ASP A 270 12.16 -2.61 5.63
N ARG A 271 12.43 -3.45 4.63
CA ARG A 271 12.43 -4.91 4.77
C ARG A 271 13.81 -5.49 5.03
N ASP A 272 14.86 -4.70 4.86
CA ASP A 272 16.24 -5.09 5.15
C ASP A 272 16.44 -5.31 6.66
N GLU A 273 17.67 -5.60 7.08
CA GLU A 273 18.04 -5.88 8.47
C GLU A 273 18.89 -4.78 9.12
N GLY A 274 18.68 -4.60 10.42
CA GLY A 274 19.56 -3.80 11.28
C GLY A 274 19.68 -2.34 10.84
N LYS A 275 20.85 -1.96 10.31
CA LYS A 275 21.11 -0.58 9.88
C LYS A 275 20.61 -0.28 8.48
N HIS A 276 20.50 -1.28 7.61
CA HIS A 276 19.95 -1.10 6.26
C HIS A 276 18.45 -0.83 6.36
N ALA A 277 17.78 -1.47 7.33
CA ALA A 277 16.38 -1.21 7.69
C ALA A 277 16.10 0.17 8.34
N ALA A 278 17.11 1.02 8.55
CA ALA A 278 16.92 2.29 9.23
C ALA A 278 16.19 3.28 8.32
N VAL A 279 15.10 3.88 8.80
CA VAL A 279 14.25 4.78 8.00
C VAL A 279 14.37 6.22 8.48
N TYR A 280 14.64 7.14 7.56
CA TYR A 280 14.66 8.58 7.78
C TYR A 280 13.66 9.32 6.89
N TYR A 281 13.00 10.33 7.43
CA TYR A 281 11.91 11.05 6.77
C TYR A 281 12.27 12.49 6.41
N TYR A 282 11.92 12.91 5.19
CA TYR A 282 12.20 14.25 4.67
C TYR A 282 11.00 14.82 3.92
N ILE A 283 10.76 16.13 4.04
CA ILE A 283 9.76 16.84 3.24
C ILE A 283 10.43 17.27 1.94
N LEU A 284 9.92 16.79 0.80
CA LEU A 284 10.37 17.19 -0.53
C LEU A 284 9.70 18.49 -1.01
N MET A 285 8.39 18.63 -0.79
CA MET A 285 7.59 19.75 -1.34
C MET A 285 6.44 20.16 -0.41
N GLY A 286 5.88 21.35 -0.67
CA GLY A 286 4.67 21.87 -0.01
C GLY A 286 4.93 22.59 1.32
N ASN A 287 6.20 22.82 1.65
CA ASN A 287 6.65 23.43 2.90
C ASN A 287 7.63 24.60 2.64
N GLU A 288 7.39 25.37 1.57
CA GLU A 288 8.27 26.44 1.10
C GLU A 288 8.40 27.58 2.14
N ASP A 289 7.33 27.81 2.91
CA ASP A 289 7.26 28.81 3.97
C ASP A 289 7.67 28.27 5.35
N ARG A 290 8.18 27.03 5.41
CA ARG A 290 8.62 26.34 6.64
C ARG A 290 7.54 26.27 7.70
N SER A 291 6.29 26.07 7.28
CA SER A 291 5.12 25.86 8.15
C SER A 291 5.20 24.61 9.01
N PHE A 292 5.94 23.59 8.57
CA PHE A 292 5.98 22.28 9.23
C PHE A 292 7.40 21.83 9.52
N THR A 293 7.55 21.07 10.62
CA THR A 293 8.77 20.35 10.96
C THR A 293 8.48 18.85 11.00
N LEU A 294 9.27 18.06 10.28
CA LEU A 294 9.18 16.60 10.29
C LEU A 294 10.34 16.02 11.07
N ASN A 295 10.06 15.23 12.10
CA ASN A 295 11.11 14.54 12.83
C ASN A 295 11.70 13.41 11.96
N LYS A 296 12.98 13.54 11.61
CA LYS A 296 13.65 12.63 10.69
C LYS A 296 13.67 11.17 11.15
N ALA A 297 13.64 10.89 12.46
CA ALA A 297 13.74 9.52 12.97
C ALA A 297 12.38 8.91 13.29
N THR A 298 11.40 9.72 13.70
CA THR A 298 10.09 9.20 14.13
C THR A 298 8.99 9.36 13.09
N GLY A 299 9.17 10.24 12.10
CA GLY A 299 8.11 10.58 11.14
C GLY A 299 7.00 11.45 11.75
N ASN A 300 7.17 11.98 12.97
CA ASN A 300 6.20 12.89 13.58
C ASN A 300 6.26 14.25 12.89
N LEU A 301 5.10 14.73 12.44
CA LEU A 301 4.91 16.02 11.81
C LEU A 301 4.40 17.03 12.85
N TYR A 302 5.07 18.17 12.96
CA TYR A 302 4.74 19.25 13.89
C TYR A 302 4.47 20.56 13.16
N ALA A 303 3.61 21.39 13.74
CA ALA A 303 3.41 22.77 13.31
C ALA A 303 4.59 23.63 13.74
N ALA A 304 5.24 24.34 12.82
CA ALA A 304 6.33 25.27 13.16
C ALA A 304 5.80 26.67 13.55
N LYS A 305 4.53 26.95 13.29
CA LYS A 305 3.85 28.23 13.56
C LYS A 305 2.36 28.02 13.83
N SER A 306 1.68 29.08 14.23
CA SER A 306 0.21 29.13 14.25
C SER A 306 -0.34 29.24 12.82
N PHE A 307 -1.43 28.52 12.55
CA PHE A 307 -2.19 28.62 11.31
C PHE A 307 -3.42 29.52 11.48
N ASP A 308 -3.91 30.03 10.36
CA ASP A 308 -5.07 30.88 10.20
C ASP A 308 -5.81 30.37 8.96
N ARG A 309 -7.02 29.84 9.15
CA ARG A 309 -7.74 29.12 8.10
C ARG A 309 -8.25 30.10 7.04
N GLU A 310 -8.64 31.31 7.42
CA GLU A 310 -9.11 32.38 6.53
C GLU A 310 -8.02 32.79 5.53
N THR A 311 -6.75 32.67 5.92
CA THR A 311 -5.61 32.87 5.01
C THR A 311 -5.34 31.63 4.15
N LYS A 312 -5.27 30.44 4.74
CA LYS A 312 -5.00 29.17 4.02
C LYS A 312 -5.48 27.95 4.81
N ASP A 313 -6.38 27.19 4.21
CA ASP A 313 -7.11 26.07 4.82
C ASP A 313 -6.49 24.68 4.58
N GLU A 314 -5.65 24.53 3.54
CA GLU A 314 -5.06 23.23 3.20
C GLU A 314 -3.58 23.34 2.79
N TYR A 315 -2.79 22.36 3.24
CA TYR A 315 -1.40 22.16 2.84
C TYR A 315 -1.19 20.75 2.30
N ASN A 316 -0.41 20.65 1.23
CA ASN A 316 -0.15 19.41 0.52
C ASN A 316 1.35 19.13 0.54
N LEU A 317 1.79 18.30 1.47
CA LEU A 317 3.18 17.91 1.61
C LEU A 317 3.48 16.65 0.79
N VAL A 318 4.67 16.61 0.19
CA VAL A 318 5.27 15.41 -0.38
C VAL A 318 6.43 15.00 0.53
N ILE A 319 6.37 13.80 1.07
CA ILE A 319 7.32 13.27 2.05
C ILE A 319 7.99 12.03 1.46
N ILE A 320 9.31 11.91 1.63
CA ILE A 320 10.08 10.74 1.25
C ILE A 320 10.67 10.05 2.48
N ALA A 321 10.71 8.72 2.44
CA ALA A 321 11.44 7.88 3.37
C ALA A 321 12.72 7.34 2.70
N ASN A 322 13.85 7.38 3.40
CA ASN A 322 15.15 6.99 2.86
C ASN A 322 16.05 6.38 3.93
N ASN A 323 16.96 5.48 3.55
CA ASN A 323 17.92 4.85 4.47
C ASN A 323 19.08 5.78 4.86
N ASP A 324 19.33 6.84 4.07
CA ASP A 324 20.38 7.82 4.33
C ASP A 324 19.93 8.89 5.36
N PRO A 325 20.60 9.00 6.53
CA PRO A 325 20.31 10.03 7.55
C PRO A 325 20.67 11.47 7.14
N ASP A 326 21.40 11.63 6.04
CA ASP A 326 21.86 12.90 5.47
C ASP A 326 21.33 13.10 4.03
N TYR A 327 20.25 12.40 3.68
CA TYR A 327 19.59 12.51 2.37
C TYR A 327 19.27 13.96 2.02
N TYR A 328 19.67 14.37 0.82
CA TYR A 328 19.46 15.72 0.29
C TYR A 328 19.14 15.64 -1.19
N VAL A 329 18.16 16.44 -1.63
CA VAL A 329 17.70 16.51 -3.02
C VAL A 329 17.64 17.96 -3.45
N THR A 330 18.08 18.24 -4.67
CA THR A 330 17.99 19.57 -5.28
C THR A 330 16.61 19.82 -5.91
N GLU A 331 16.26 21.09 -6.12
CA GLU A 331 15.00 21.44 -6.79
C GLU A 331 14.92 20.87 -8.21
N ASP A 332 16.05 20.82 -8.93
CA ASP A 332 16.13 20.25 -10.28
C ASP A 332 15.83 18.74 -10.29
N GLU A 333 16.34 17.99 -9.31
CA GLU A 333 16.07 16.56 -9.14
C GLU A 333 14.59 16.32 -8.78
N ILE A 334 14.01 17.13 -7.89
CA ILE A 334 12.57 17.06 -7.57
C ILE A 334 11.73 17.26 -8.83
N ALA A 335 12.08 18.26 -9.65
CA ALA A 335 11.37 18.54 -10.91
C ALA A 335 11.51 17.40 -11.93
N GLU A 336 12.61 16.66 -11.92
CA GLU A 336 12.78 15.46 -12.75
C GLU A 336 11.95 14.28 -12.22
N MET A 337 11.93 14.07 -10.89
CA MET A 337 11.08 13.06 -10.25
C MET A 337 9.59 13.32 -10.55
N GLU A 338 9.14 14.57 -10.52
CA GLU A 338 7.77 14.95 -10.91
C GLU A 338 7.43 14.51 -12.33
N LYS A 339 8.33 14.77 -13.30
CA LYS A 339 8.14 14.38 -14.71
C LYS A 339 8.08 12.88 -14.91
N GLN A 340 8.79 12.12 -14.07
CA GLN A 340 8.81 10.66 -14.10
C GLN A 340 7.64 10.02 -13.30
N GLY A 341 6.81 10.84 -12.65
CA GLY A 341 5.67 10.36 -11.86
C GLY A 341 6.09 9.93 -10.46
N MET A 342 6.74 10.82 -9.70
CA MET A 342 7.29 10.55 -8.36
C MET A 342 6.37 9.80 -7.39
N LEU A 343 5.05 10.04 -7.43
CA LEU A 343 4.11 9.38 -6.51
C LEU A 343 3.84 7.90 -6.85
N SER A 344 4.48 7.37 -7.89
CA SER A 344 4.56 5.92 -8.15
C SER A 344 5.65 5.23 -7.34
N ASP A 345 6.64 5.99 -6.84
CA ASP A 345 7.65 5.50 -5.91
C ASP A 345 7.01 5.31 -4.53
N LYS A 346 7.08 4.07 -4.01
CA LYS A 346 6.50 3.71 -2.71
C LYS A 346 7.23 4.32 -1.52
N SER A 347 8.45 4.82 -1.74
CA SER A 347 9.19 5.59 -0.74
C SER A 347 8.67 7.02 -0.60
N ILE A 348 7.73 7.45 -1.44
CA ILE A 348 7.15 8.78 -1.42
C ILE A 348 5.66 8.71 -1.04
N ALA A 349 5.25 9.53 -0.08
CA ALA A 349 3.88 9.68 0.35
C ALA A 349 3.42 11.14 0.24
N ARG A 350 2.13 11.33 -0.02
CA ARG A 350 1.47 12.64 0.09
C ARG A 350 0.78 12.74 1.45
N ALA A 351 0.95 13.88 2.11
CA ALA A 351 0.23 14.22 3.33
C ALA A 351 -0.58 15.50 3.10
N ILE A 352 -1.89 15.42 3.31
CA ILE A 352 -2.82 16.54 3.24
C ILE A 352 -3.11 16.98 4.67
N ILE A 353 -2.75 18.21 5.00
CA ILE A 353 -3.00 18.83 6.29
C ILE A 353 -4.13 19.83 6.10
N THR A 354 -5.26 19.57 6.74
CA THR A 354 -6.41 20.47 6.75
C THR A 354 -6.41 21.27 8.05
N VAL A 355 -6.47 22.59 7.91
CA VAL A 355 -6.66 23.51 9.05
C VAL A 355 -8.13 23.53 9.40
N THR A 356 -8.48 23.12 10.62
CA THR A 356 -9.88 23.09 11.08
C THR A 356 -10.25 24.44 11.66
N ASP A 357 -11.44 24.88 11.27
CA ASP A 357 -12.05 26.15 11.63
C ASP A 357 -12.39 26.26 13.13
N LEU A 358 -12.12 27.42 13.69
CA LEU A 358 -12.62 27.91 14.96
C LEU A 358 -13.53 29.11 14.71
N ASN A 359 -14.54 29.28 15.56
CA ASN A 359 -15.42 30.44 15.50
C ASN A 359 -14.69 31.67 16.07
N ASP A 360 -13.77 32.29 15.33
CA ASP A 360 -12.87 33.36 15.81
C ASP A 360 -12.98 34.70 15.06
N ASN A 361 -13.74 34.77 13.95
CA ASN A 361 -14.08 36.04 13.28
C ASN A 361 -15.52 36.49 13.53
N GLU A 362 -15.75 37.77 13.85
CA GLU A 362 -17.12 38.27 14.08
C GLU A 362 -17.87 38.56 12.75
N PRO A 363 -19.20 38.34 12.70
CA PRO A 363 -19.98 38.68 11.53
C PRO A 363 -20.08 40.18 11.34
N TYR A 364 -20.23 40.63 10.10
CA TYR A 364 -20.39 42.05 9.80
C TYR A 364 -21.32 42.30 8.61
N PHE A 365 -22.10 43.39 8.67
CA PHE A 365 -22.91 43.83 7.55
C PHE A 365 -22.08 44.59 6.50
N LYS A 366 -22.43 44.43 5.22
CA LYS A 366 -21.87 45.22 4.10
C LYS A 366 -22.00 46.73 4.34
N LYS A 367 -23.08 47.15 5.00
CA LYS A 367 -23.32 48.53 5.45
C LYS A 367 -23.93 48.50 6.85
N THR A 368 -23.57 49.44 7.71
CA THR A 368 -24.20 49.57 9.03
C THR A 368 -25.56 50.29 8.97
N VAL A 369 -25.81 51.04 7.90
CA VAL A 369 -27.05 51.79 7.67
C VAL A 369 -27.56 51.59 6.25
N TYR A 370 -28.85 51.29 6.13
CA TYR A 370 -29.59 51.19 4.87
C TYR A 370 -30.76 52.17 4.88
N TYR A 371 -31.07 52.72 3.71
CA TYR A 371 -32.19 53.63 3.51
C TYR A 371 -33.15 53.01 2.50
N ALA A 372 -34.43 53.00 2.83
CA ALA A 372 -35.49 52.45 2.00
C ALA A 372 -36.75 53.29 2.13
N ALA A 373 -37.62 53.18 1.14
CA ALA A 373 -38.93 53.80 1.14
C ALA A 373 -39.96 52.73 0.84
N VAL A 374 -41.17 52.90 1.38
CA VAL A 374 -42.29 52.02 1.12
C VAL A 374 -43.56 52.82 0.97
N ASN A 375 -44.33 52.50 -0.06
CA ASN A 375 -45.61 53.16 -0.28
C ASN A 375 -46.57 52.84 0.88
N ALA A 376 -47.28 53.84 1.40
CA ALA A 376 -48.29 53.70 2.46
C ALA A 376 -49.39 52.68 2.08
N MET A 377 -49.66 52.53 0.78
CA MET A 377 -50.63 51.58 0.22
C MET A 377 -49.99 50.26 -0.25
N ALA A 378 -48.71 50.01 0.05
CA ALA A 378 -48.05 48.76 -0.30
C ALA A 378 -48.80 47.57 0.31
N SER A 379 -48.94 46.49 -0.49
CA SER A 379 -49.53 45.24 -0.03
C SER A 379 -48.65 44.57 1.02
N VAL A 380 -49.21 43.62 1.77
CA VAL A 380 -48.41 42.68 2.59
C VAL A 380 -47.45 41.89 1.67
N ASN A 381 -46.26 41.57 2.17
CA ASN A 381 -45.14 40.95 1.47
C ASN A 381 -44.54 41.81 0.35
N HIS A 382 -44.73 43.13 0.40
CA HIS A 382 -44.03 44.05 -0.50
C HIS A 382 -42.56 44.17 -0.08
N PHE A 383 -41.64 44.09 -1.04
CA PHE A 383 -40.21 44.21 -0.80
C PHE A 383 -39.85 45.64 -0.37
N VAL A 384 -39.00 45.78 0.65
CA VAL A 384 -38.60 47.08 1.21
C VAL A 384 -37.11 47.31 1.03
N ALA A 385 -36.28 46.37 1.47
CA ALA A 385 -34.83 46.51 1.43
C ALA A 385 -34.16 45.13 1.43
N ASN A 386 -32.89 45.08 1.04
CA ASN A 386 -32.05 43.91 1.21
C ASN A 386 -30.79 44.31 2.00
N VAL A 387 -30.54 43.59 3.08
CA VAL A 387 -29.34 43.70 3.90
C VAL A 387 -28.49 42.46 3.74
N THR A 388 -27.16 42.61 3.79
CA THR A 388 -26.26 41.48 3.58
C THR A 388 -25.14 41.56 4.61
N ALA A 389 -24.98 40.49 5.37
CA ALA A 389 -23.89 40.25 6.30
C ALA A 389 -22.99 39.13 5.79
N PHE A 390 -21.75 39.15 6.28
CA PHE A 390 -20.69 38.21 5.95
C PHE A 390 -20.02 37.78 7.24
N ASP A 391 -19.54 36.55 7.23
CA ASP A 391 -18.72 35.97 8.26
C ASP A 391 -17.60 35.16 7.57
N PRO A 392 -16.32 35.42 7.85
CA PRO A 392 -15.21 34.70 7.23
C PRO A 392 -15.12 33.21 7.60
N ASP A 393 -15.68 32.80 8.74
CA ASP A 393 -15.52 31.45 9.29
C ASP A 393 -16.21 30.37 8.41
N TYR A 394 -15.87 29.10 8.60
CA TYR A 394 -16.36 28.00 7.76
C TYR A 394 -17.58 27.29 8.32
N GLY A 395 -18.44 26.80 7.42
CA GLY A 395 -19.53 25.91 7.77
C GLY A 395 -20.55 26.59 8.69
N ILE A 396 -20.77 26.03 9.89
CA ILE A 396 -21.74 26.57 10.85
C ILE A 396 -21.25 27.85 11.52
N ASN A 397 -19.94 28.03 11.63
CA ASN A 397 -19.33 29.20 12.27
C ASN A 397 -19.56 30.45 11.42
N GLY A 398 -19.38 30.35 10.11
CA GLY A 398 -19.72 31.45 9.18
C GLY A 398 -21.18 31.49 8.68
N SER A 399 -22.05 30.60 9.16
CA SER A 399 -23.46 30.59 8.76
C SER A 399 -24.26 31.61 9.56
N LEU A 400 -25.08 32.43 8.88
CA LEU A 400 -25.80 33.55 9.50
C LEU A 400 -27.31 33.40 9.39
N THR A 401 -27.99 33.58 10.52
CA THR A 401 -29.45 33.68 10.61
C THR A 401 -29.88 35.14 10.88
N TYR A 402 -30.81 35.65 10.09
CA TYR A 402 -31.28 37.04 10.15
C TYR A 402 -32.54 37.19 11.02
N TYR A 403 -32.56 38.27 11.83
CA TYR A 403 -33.68 38.62 12.71
C TYR A 403 -33.95 40.12 12.72
N ILE A 404 -35.21 40.50 12.93
CA ILE A 404 -35.58 41.88 13.30
C ILE A 404 -35.66 41.96 14.82
N LYS A 405 -34.75 42.74 15.43
CA LYS A 405 -34.71 42.98 16.89
C LYS A 405 -35.83 43.92 17.33
N ALA A 406 -36.02 45.01 16.58
CA ALA A 406 -36.98 46.05 16.88
C ALA A 406 -37.35 46.83 15.63
N SER A 407 -38.58 47.35 15.60
CA SER A 407 -39.09 48.23 14.54
C SER A 407 -39.60 49.50 15.19
N ASN A 408 -38.70 50.45 15.39
CA ASN A 408 -38.94 51.68 16.15
C ASN A 408 -39.65 52.73 15.30
N LEU A 409 -40.87 53.13 15.69
CA LEU A 409 -41.65 54.14 14.96
C LEU A 409 -41.24 55.55 15.34
N PHE A 410 -41.03 56.42 14.35
CA PHE A 410 -40.81 57.85 14.48
C PHE A 410 -41.92 58.59 13.74
N LYS A 411 -42.77 59.29 14.49
CA LYS A 411 -43.86 60.10 13.92
C LYS A 411 -43.30 61.30 13.17
N TYR A 412 -44.08 61.79 12.21
CA TYR A 412 -43.76 63.00 11.45
C TYR A 412 -43.32 64.15 12.38
N HIS A 413 -42.22 64.84 12.04
CA HIS A 413 -41.62 65.93 12.82
C HIS A 413 -41.10 65.55 14.22
N SER A 414 -40.99 64.26 14.55
CA SER A 414 -40.44 63.79 15.83
C SER A 414 -39.13 63.02 15.65
N ASN A 415 -38.08 63.49 16.32
CA ASN A 415 -36.82 62.75 16.47
C ASN A 415 -36.85 61.78 17.69
N LYS A 416 -37.97 61.71 18.41
CA LYS A 416 -38.16 60.73 19.50
C LYS A 416 -38.98 59.56 18.99
N SER A 417 -38.48 58.35 19.24
CA SER A 417 -39.21 57.12 18.95
C SER A 417 -40.47 57.02 19.80
N SER A 418 -41.55 56.53 19.20
CA SER A 418 -42.78 56.10 19.89
C SER A 418 -42.67 54.70 20.48
N GLY A 419 -41.49 54.08 20.40
CA GLY A 419 -41.24 52.69 20.80
C GLY A 419 -41.23 51.73 19.62
N SER A 420 -40.80 50.49 19.91
CA SER A 420 -40.87 49.39 18.95
C SER A 420 -42.30 48.88 18.81
N ILE A 421 -42.74 48.69 17.57
CA ILE A 421 -44.04 48.12 17.28
C ILE A 421 -43.96 46.58 17.39
N ILE A 422 -44.93 45.98 18.09
CA ILE A 422 -45.03 44.53 18.32
C ILE A 422 -46.47 44.10 18.00
N PRO A 423 -46.70 43.16 17.07
CA PRO A 423 -45.69 42.51 16.20
C PRO A 423 -45.05 43.52 15.24
N SER A 424 -43.82 43.23 14.80
CA SER A 424 -43.10 44.09 13.85
C SER A 424 -43.93 44.27 12.56
N PRO A 425 -44.03 45.50 12.01
CA PRO A 425 -44.67 45.75 10.72
C PRO A 425 -43.85 45.23 9.53
N PHE A 426 -42.66 44.70 9.78
CA PHE A 426 -41.77 44.11 8.78
C PHE A 426 -41.35 42.70 9.19
N ASN A 427 -41.16 41.86 8.17
CA ASN A 427 -40.51 40.54 8.26
C ASN A 427 -39.16 40.56 7.53
N ILE A 428 -38.24 39.69 7.93
CA ILE A 428 -36.97 39.47 7.24
C ILE A 428 -36.84 38.01 6.82
N SER A 429 -36.39 37.77 5.60
CA SER A 429 -36.04 36.43 5.10
C SER A 429 -34.63 36.04 5.53
N GLN A 430 -34.30 34.75 5.48
CA GLN A 430 -32.93 34.29 5.72
C GLN A 430 -31.93 34.68 4.62
N LYS A 431 -32.39 35.37 3.56
CA LYS A 431 -31.54 36.00 2.55
C LYS A 431 -31.28 37.48 2.83
N GLY A 432 -31.77 38.00 3.97
CA GLY A 432 -31.64 39.41 4.33
C GLY A 432 -32.66 40.34 3.65
N GLU A 433 -33.68 39.80 2.99
CA GLU A 433 -34.72 40.58 2.33
C GLU A 433 -35.81 40.97 3.32
N ILE A 434 -36.11 42.27 3.42
CA ILE A 434 -37.12 42.82 4.31
C ILE A 434 -38.40 43.07 3.53
N TYR A 435 -39.52 42.63 4.08
CA TYR A 435 -40.85 42.77 3.50
C TYR A 435 -41.84 43.38 4.48
N THR A 436 -42.88 44.04 3.97
CA THR A 436 -44.03 44.46 4.78
C THR A 436 -44.77 43.24 5.34
N ALA A 437 -45.03 43.23 6.66
CA ALA A 437 -45.85 42.22 7.33
C ALA A 437 -47.31 42.67 7.50
N THR A 438 -47.58 43.97 7.38
CA THR A 438 -48.90 44.60 7.52
C THR A 438 -49.05 45.77 6.54
N TYR A 439 -50.26 46.30 6.42
CA TYR A 439 -50.53 47.56 5.70
C TYR A 439 -50.03 48.77 6.51
N LEU A 440 -49.46 49.75 5.82
CA LEU A 440 -48.80 50.92 6.44
C LEU A 440 -49.56 52.24 6.24
N ALA A 441 -50.84 52.20 5.84
CA ALA A 441 -51.62 53.38 5.49
C ALA A 441 -51.73 54.41 6.64
N GLU A 442 -51.84 53.94 7.88
CA GLU A 442 -51.90 54.80 9.08
C GLU A 442 -50.54 55.41 9.46
N ASN A 443 -49.46 54.98 8.80
CA ASN A 443 -48.10 55.44 9.08
C ASN A 443 -47.58 56.39 8.01
N ASN A 444 -48.45 56.96 7.17
CA ASN A 444 -48.03 57.92 6.15
C ASN A 444 -47.19 59.06 6.76
N GLN A 445 -46.11 59.44 6.07
CA GLN A 445 -45.11 60.43 6.47
C GLN A 445 -44.31 60.08 7.74
N HIS A 446 -44.58 58.92 8.36
CA HIS A 446 -43.79 58.42 9.47
C HIS A 446 -42.59 57.62 8.93
N ARG A 447 -41.66 57.33 9.83
CA ARG A 447 -40.46 56.56 9.54
C ARG A 447 -40.27 55.46 10.56
N PHE A 448 -39.76 54.32 10.11
CA PHE A 448 -39.29 53.26 10.98
C PHE A 448 -37.75 53.22 10.99
N VAL A 449 -37.18 52.92 12.16
CA VAL A 449 -35.82 52.38 12.26
C VAL A 449 -35.97 50.91 12.60
N VAL A 450 -35.64 50.04 11.65
CA VAL A 450 -35.64 48.59 11.82
C VAL A 450 -34.24 48.17 12.21
N ASP A 451 -34.08 47.69 13.44
CA ASP A 451 -32.83 47.15 13.95
C ASP A 451 -32.75 45.67 13.53
N VAL A 452 -31.81 45.37 12.64
CA VAL A 452 -31.59 44.03 12.08
C VAL A 452 -30.35 43.40 12.72
N ILE A 453 -30.46 42.12 13.07
CA ILE A 453 -29.37 41.29 13.57
C ILE A 453 -29.07 40.21 12.54
N ALA A 454 -27.79 39.98 12.26
CA ALA A 454 -27.31 38.72 11.70
C ALA A 454 -26.56 37.99 12.81
N ARG A 455 -26.99 36.78 13.14
CA ARG A 455 -26.41 35.96 14.21
C ARG A 455 -25.77 34.73 13.62
N GLU A 456 -24.59 34.37 14.09
CA GLU A 456 -23.94 33.11 13.75
C GLU A 456 -24.72 31.90 14.28
N ASP A 457 -24.65 30.80 13.53
CA ASP A 457 -25.18 29.51 13.98
C ASP A 457 -24.14 28.70 14.80
N GLY A 458 -22.87 29.14 14.79
CA GLY A 458 -21.74 28.55 15.52
C GLY A 458 -21.68 28.94 17.01
N PHE A 459 -20.83 28.24 17.78
CA PHE A 459 -20.57 28.56 19.19
C PHE A 459 -19.12 29.04 19.38
N PRO A 460 -18.88 30.15 20.11
CA PRO A 460 -19.87 31.00 20.78
C PRO A 460 -20.68 31.85 19.79
N GLU A 461 -22.00 31.95 19.97
CA GLU A 461 -22.86 32.75 19.08
C GLU A 461 -22.44 34.23 19.11
N ARG A 462 -22.03 34.80 17.97
CA ARG A 462 -21.77 36.25 17.81
C ARG A 462 -22.82 36.90 16.92
N GLU A 463 -22.95 38.22 17.05
CA GLU A 463 -24.02 39.00 16.39
C GLU A 463 -23.46 40.27 15.74
N ALA A 464 -23.91 40.52 14.51
CA ALA A 464 -23.73 41.79 13.80
C ALA A 464 -25.02 42.60 13.84
N TYR A 465 -24.90 43.93 13.75
CA TYR A 465 -26.05 44.84 13.76
C TYR A 465 -26.05 45.77 12.55
N ALA A 466 -27.24 46.01 11.98
CA ALA A 466 -27.47 47.04 10.98
C ALA A 466 -28.83 47.73 11.21
N GLN A 467 -28.94 48.97 10.76
CA GLN A 467 -30.18 49.73 10.84
C GLN A 467 -30.74 50.01 9.45
N VAL A 468 -32.04 49.74 9.27
CA VAL A 468 -32.77 50.08 8.05
C VAL A 468 -33.77 51.18 8.35
N TYR A 469 -33.55 52.34 7.74
CA TYR A 469 -34.42 53.50 7.85
C TYR A 469 -35.46 53.41 6.74
N VAL A 470 -36.72 53.24 7.12
CA VAL A 470 -37.84 53.03 6.18
C VAL A 470 -38.81 54.20 6.26
N TRP A 471 -38.89 55.00 5.21
CA TRP A 471 -39.89 56.07 5.10
C TRP A 471 -41.17 55.55 4.46
N VAL A 472 -42.31 55.85 5.09
CA VAL A 472 -43.62 55.55 4.52
C VAL A 472 -44.11 56.77 3.75
N PHE A 473 -44.43 56.59 2.47
CA PHE A 473 -44.74 57.70 1.57
C PHE A 473 -46.01 57.49 0.75
N GLU A 474 -46.56 58.58 0.25
CA GLU A 474 -47.64 58.60 -0.75
C GLU A 474 -47.10 58.89 -2.15
N PRO A 475 -47.70 58.32 -3.22
CA PRO A 475 -47.21 58.47 -4.61
C PRO A 475 -46.92 59.90 -5.06
N GLU A 476 -47.65 60.90 -4.55
CA GLU A 476 -47.49 62.32 -4.86
C GLU A 476 -46.17 62.91 -4.33
N GLN A 477 -45.49 62.20 -3.44
CA GLN A 477 -44.20 62.59 -2.86
C GLN A 477 -43.00 62.08 -3.66
N LEU A 478 -43.23 61.30 -4.72
CA LEU A 478 -42.19 60.77 -5.58
C LEU A 478 -41.76 61.77 -6.66
N ILE A 479 -40.47 61.77 -6.94
CA ILE A 479 -39.86 62.44 -8.08
C ILE A 479 -39.47 61.37 -9.09
N ARG A 480 -39.77 61.61 -10.36
CA ARG A 480 -39.42 60.73 -11.48
C ARG A 480 -38.26 61.33 -12.25
N VAL A 481 -37.14 60.61 -12.27
CA VAL A 481 -35.96 60.89 -13.08
C VAL A 481 -36.04 60.05 -14.35
N ILE A 482 -36.14 60.70 -15.51
CA ILE A 482 -36.26 60.06 -16.81
C ILE A 482 -34.88 60.03 -17.47
N MET A 483 -34.40 58.84 -17.80
CA MET A 483 -33.11 58.63 -18.43
C MET A 483 -33.26 57.91 -19.76
N SER A 484 -32.57 58.38 -20.79
CA SER A 484 -32.49 57.74 -22.11
C SER A 484 -31.44 56.62 -22.13
N ARG A 485 -31.46 55.76 -21.09
CA ARG A 485 -30.59 54.59 -20.95
C ARG A 485 -31.36 53.33 -20.53
N PRO A 486 -30.86 52.13 -20.91
CA PRO A 486 -31.47 50.86 -20.50
C PRO A 486 -31.45 50.64 -18.98
N GLN A 487 -32.45 49.91 -18.48
CA GLN A 487 -32.67 49.68 -17.05
C GLN A 487 -31.50 48.97 -16.36
N GLU A 488 -30.80 48.09 -17.08
CA GLU A 488 -29.65 47.36 -16.56
C GLU A 488 -28.45 48.27 -16.30
N GLU A 489 -28.20 49.22 -17.19
CA GLU A 489 -27.11 50.20 -17.04
C GLU A 489 -27.40 51.15 -15.88
N VAL A 490 -28.64 51.66 -15.82
CA VAL A 490 -29.10 52.51 -14.72
C VAL A 490 -28.96 51.79 -13.38
N ASN A 491 -29.27 50.48 -13.31
CA ASN A 491 -29.09 49.72 -12.09
C ASN A 491 -27.63 49.55 -11.65
N LYS A 492 -26.67 49.53 -12.58
CA LYS A 492 -25.23 49.47 -12.28
C LYS A 492 -24.72 50.80 -11.72
N GLU A 493 -25.23 51.92 -12.23
CA GLU A 493 -24.72 53.27 -11.94
C GLU A 493 -25.60 54.07 -10.96
N LYS A 494 -26.74 53.54 -10.51
CA LYS A 494 -27.69 54.24 -9.63
C LYS A 494 -27.09 54.86 -8.36
N ALA A 495 -26.00 54.29 -7.83
CA ALA A 495 -25.33 54.82 -6.65
C ALA A 495 -24.66 56.18 -6.92
N GLU A 496 -24.04 56.34 -8.09
CA GLU A 496 -23.45 57.62 -8.51
C GLU A 496 -24.55 58.64 -8.79
N VAL A 497 -25.66 58.18 -9.38
CA VAL A 497 -26.82 59.04 -9.65
C VAL A 497 -27.42 59.63 -8.38
N ILE A 498 -27.63 58.78 -7.38
CA ILE A 498 -28.09 59.19 -6.05
C ILE A 498 -27.09 60.16 -5.40
N ALA A 499 -25.79 59.88 -5.47
CA ALA A 499 -24.77 60.69 -4.81
C ALA A 499 -24.75 62.13 -5.35
N GLU A 500 -24.84 62.32 -6.66
CA GLU A 500 -24.83 63.63 -7.29
C GLU A 500 -26.12 64.41 -7.02
N LEU A 501 -27.29 63.75 -7.13
CA LEU A 501 -28.56 64.36 -6.78
C LEU A 501 -28.63 64.74 -5.29
N SER A 502 -28.10 63.89 -4.42
CA SER A 502 -27.99 64.14 -2.98
C SER A 502 -27.11 65.35 -2.69
N ASN A 503 -25.95 65.45 -3.35
CA ASN A 503 -25.04 66.59 -3.22
C ASN A 503 -25.68 67.89 -3.74
N ALA A 504 -26.36 67.84 -4.89
CA ALA A 504 -27.03 69.01 -5.45
C ALA A 504 -28.16 69.51 -4.54
N THR A 505 -28.99 68.61 -4.03
CA THR A 505 -30.17 68.97 -3.20
C THR A 505 -29.84 69.16 -1.72
N GLN A 506 -28.65 68.74 -1.27
CA GLN A 506 -28.30 68.64 0.16
C GLN A 506 -29.32 67.79 0.95
N SER A 507 -29.91 66.81 0.28
CA SER A 507 -30.94 65.92 0.82
C SER A 507 -30.53 64.46 0.68
N LEU A 508 -31.09 63.58 1.50
CA LEU A 508 -30.92 62.14 1.35
C LEU A 508 -31.86 61.65 0.24
N ILE A 509 -31.28 61.14 -0.85
CA ILE A 509 -32.04 60.57 -1.97
C ILE A 509 -32.21 59.06 -1.77
N ILE A 510 -33.45 58.59 -1.81
CA ILE A 510 -33.81 57.19 -1.61
C ILE A 510 -34.53 56.72 -2.87
N ILE A 511 -34.11 55.60 -3.44
CA ILE A 511 -34.80 54.99 -4.57
C ILE A 511 -35.97 54.16 -4.04
N ASP A 512 -37.14 54.37 -4.61
CA ASP A 512 -38.31 53.50 -4.44
C ASP A 512 -38.27 52.38 -5.49
N GLU A 513 -38.28 52.74 -6.78
CA GLU A 513 -38.33 51.79 -7.89
C GLU A 513 -37.54 52.29 -9.10
N ILE A 514 -36.97 51.36 -9.88
CA ILE A 514 -36.41 51.62 -11.21
C ILE A 514 -37.15 50.73 -12.20
N ARG A 515 -37.81 51.31 -13.19
CA ARG A 515 -38.58 50.56 -14.20
C ARG A 515 -38.38 51.13 -15.60
N PHE A 516 -38.76 50.36 -16.61
CA PHE A 516 -38.77 50.83 -18.00
C PHE A 516 -39.64 52.07 -18.16
N HIS A 517 -39.17 53.00 -18.98
CA HIS A 517 -39.92 54.20 -19.29
C HIS A 517 -41.21 53.84 -20.03
N ILE A 518 -42.31 54.49 -19.66
CA ILE A 518 -43.60 54.38 -20.34
C ILE A 518 -43.90 55.74 -20.96
N GLY A 519 -43.82 55.82 -22.28
CA GLY A 519 -44.10 57.06 -23.02
C GLY A 519 -45.58 57.42 -23.01
N ASP A 520 -45.92 58.62 -23.49
CA ASP A 520 -47.27 59.21 -23.44
C ASP A 520 -48.38 58.36 -24.09
N GLY A 521 -48.02 57.40 -24.94
CA GLY A 521 -48.93 56.43 -25.56
C GLY A 521 -49.08 55.10 -24.81
N GLY A 522 -48.55 54.97 -23.59
CA GLY A 522 -48.62 53.76 -22.76
C GLY A 522 -47.71 52.62 -23.22
N ARG A 523 -46.81 52.86 -24.17
CA ARG A 523 -45.91 51.86 -24.74
C ARG A 523 -44.59 51.84 -23.96
N LYS A 524 -44.19 50.65 -23.51
CA LYS A 524 -42.90 50.39 -22.86
C LYS A 524 -41.75 50.72 -23.82
N ASN A 525 -40.80 51.52 -23.37
CA ASN A 525 -39.55 51.78 -24.06
C ASN A 525 -38.42 51.06 -23.32
N GLU A 526 -37.75 50.12 -23.98
CA GLU A 526 -36.71 49.30 -23.35
C GLU A 526 -35.34 49.99 -23.31
N GLU A 527 -35.17 51.02 -24.15
CA GLU A 527 -33.96 51.84 -24.22
C GLU A 527 -33.95 52.99 -23.20
N TRP A 528 -35.08 53.20 -22.49
CA TRP A 528 -35.27 54.31 -21.56
C TRP A 528 -35.75 53.80 -20.20
N THR A 529 -35.40 54.52 -19.14
CA THR A 529 -35.65 54.12 -17.75
C THR A 529 -36.21 55.27 -16.93
N ASP A 530 -37.23 54.98 -16.13
CA ASP A 530 -37.74 55.86 -15.10
C ASP A 530 -37.22 55.40 -13.73
N MET A 531 -36.51 56.27 -13.02
CA MET A 531 -36.13 56.07 -11.62
C MET A 531 -37.00 56.93 -10.71
N TYR A 532 -37.69 56.29 -9.78
CA TYR A 532 -38.56 56.93 -8.80
C TYR A 532 -37.80 57.11 -7.50
N ILE A 533 -37.70 58.37 -7.04
CA ILE A 533 -36.90 58.74 -5.88
C ILE A 533 -37.71 59.58 -4.89
N LEU A 534 -37.30 59.50 -3.64
CA LEU A 534 -37.69 60.40 -2.57
C LEU A 534 -36.48 61.23 -2.13
N ALA A 535 -36.74 62.50 -1.81
CA ALA A 535 -35.78 63.36 -1.16
C ALA A 535 -36.18 63.57 0.31
N VAL A 536 -35.26 63.34 1.23
CA VAL A 536 -35.48 63.46 2.66
C VAL A 536 -34.52 64.48 3.25
N ASP A 537 -35.02 65.35 4.11
CA ASP A 537 -34.17 66.27 4.88
C ASP A 537 -33.33 65.47 5.89
N PRO A 538 -31.99 65.53 5.84
CA PRO A 538 -31.13 64.74 6.71
C PRO A 538 -31.17 65.18 8.19
N LYS A 539 -31.66 66.40 8.50
CA LYS A 539 -31.74 66.96 9.86
C LYS A 539 -33.08 66.67 10.52
N THR A 540 -34.18 66.84 9.77
CA THR A 540 -35.54 66.62 10.31
C THR A 540 -36.05 65.21 10.03
N HIS A 541 -35.39 64.45 9.14
CA HIS A 541 -35.80 63.14 8.65
C HIS A 541 -37.20 63.12 8.00
N THR A 542 -37.69 64.27 7.53
CA THR A 542 -38.98 64.39 6.86
C THR A 542 -38.81 64.34 5.35
N ILE A 543 -39.76 63.72 4.64
CA ILE A 543 -39.81 63.75 3.18
C ILE A 543 -40.01 65.21 2.73
N LEU A 544 -39.16 65.68 1.84
CA LEU A 544 -39.21 67.04 1.29
C LEU A 544 -40.36 67.16 0.27
N PRO A 545 -41.08 68.29 0.23
CA PRO A 545 -42.08 68.52 -0.80
C PRO A 545 -41.45 68.52 -2.20
N VAL A 546 -42.04 67.80 -3.14
CA VAL A 546 -41.55 67.68 -4.54
C VAL A 546 -41.27 69.05 -5.19
N PRO A 547 -42.14 70.08 -5.09
CA PRO A 547 -41.87 71.38 -5.70
C PRO A 547 -40.59 72.06 -5.17
N ASP A 548 -40.27 71.87 -3.89
CA ASP A 548 -39.08 72.48 -3.28
C ASP A 548 -37.80 71.81 -3.77
N VAL A 549 -37.82 70.48 -3.90
CA VAL A 549 -36.69 69.70 -4.41
C VAL A 549 -36.41 70.04 -5.87
N LEU A 550 -37.45 70.06 -6.71
CA LEU A 550 -37.32 70.40 -8.13
C LEU A 550 -36.80 71.83 -8.33
N LYS A 551 -37.30 72.78 -7.54
CA LYS A 551 -36.80 74.16 -7.57
C LYS A 551 -35.29 74.25 -7.27
N VAL A 552 -34.80 73.43 -6.33
CA VAL A 552 -33.36 73.37 -6.02
C VAL A 552 -32.59 72.76 -7.18
N ILE A 553 -33.07 71.65 -7.76
CA ILE A 553 -32.46 71.00 -8.93
C ILE A 553 -32.38 71.98 -10.11
N ASP A 554 -33.47 72.65 -10.45
CA ASP A 554 -33.54 73.63 -11.54
C ASP A 554 -32.59 74.81 -11.30
N SER A 555 -32.52 75.32 -10.06
CA SER A 555 -31.60 76.41 -9.71
C SER A 555 -30.12 76.05 -9.84
N LYS A 556 -29.81 74.74 -9.85
CA LYS A 556 -28.45 74.19 -9.97
C LYS A 556 -28.21 73.51 -11.32
N TYR A 557 -29.07 73.73 -12.31
CA TYR A 557 -28.95 73.10 -13.62
C TYR A 557 -27.56 73.28 -14.25
N ASP A 558 -26.97 74.48 -14.17
CA ASP A 558 -25.63 74.74 -14.72
C ASP A 558 -24.52 73.88 -14.10
N PHE A 559 -24.69 73.45 -12.84
CA PHE A 559 -23.79 72.54 -12.14
C PHE A 559 -24.08 71.08 -12.50
N LEU A 560 -25.34 70.75 -12.76
CA LEU A 560 -25.78 69.38 -13.04
C LEU A 560 -25.75 69.01 -14.53
N LYS A 561 -25.64 69.96 -15.47
CA LYS A 561 -25.76 69.71 -16.91
C LYS A 561 -24.76 68.68 -17.46
N ASP A 562 -23.52 68.68 -16.96
CA ASP A 562 -22.48 67.75 -17.40
C ASP A 562 -22.78 66.34 -16.87
N TYR A 563 -23.33 66.27 -15.65
CA TYR A 563 -23.83 65.06 -15.03
C TYR A 563 -25.09 64.53 -15.76
N TYR A 564 -26.04 65.40 -16.12
CA TYR A 564 -27.23 65.02 -16.90
C TYR A 564 -26.83 64.44 -18.24
N THR A 565 -25.83 65.03 -18.89
CA THR A 565 -25.29 64.53 -20.16
C THR A 565 -24.57 63.18 -19.97
N GLY A 566 -23.77 63.02 -18.90
CA GLY A 566 -23.03 61.80 -18.59
C GLY A 566 -23.92 60.59 -18.27
N PHE A 567 -25.03 60.81 -17.54
CA PHE A 567 -25.98 59.76 -17.18
C PHE A 567 -27.21 59.69 -18.12
N ALA A 568 -27.23 60.53 -19.17
CA ALA A 568 -28.34 60.68 -20.11
C ALA A 568 -29.69 60.96 -19.41
N ILE A 569 -29.68 61.83 -18.40
CA ILE A 569 -30.89 62.31 -17.72
C ILE A 569 -31.55 63.37 -18.61
N GLU A 570 -32.72 63.02 -19.10
CA GLU A 570 -33.52 63.86 -20.00
C GLU A 570 -34.37 64.85 -19.21
N ASN A 571 -34.95 64.40 -18.09
CA ASN A 571 -35.81 65.24 -17.28
C ASN A 571 -35.96 64.74 -15.84
N VAL A 572 -36.26 65.65 -14.92
CA VAL A 572 -36.61 65.36 -13.52
C VAL A 572 -37.92 66.06 -13.20
N VAL A 573 -38.97 65.29 -12.97
CA VAL A 573 -40.36 65.79 -12.88
C VAL A 573 -41.09 65.17 -11.69
N PRO A 574 -42.22 65.73 -11.25
CA PRO A 574 -43.11 65.03 -10.32
C PRO A 574 -43.52 63.67 -10.91
N ALA A 575 -43.47 62.62 -10.09
CA ALA A 575 -43.90 61.29 -10.53
C ALA A 575 -45.42 61.20 -10.74
N PHE A 576 -46.17 62.02 -9.99
CA PHE A 576 -47.61 62.14 -10.09
C PHE A 576 -47.97 63.59 -10.44
N VAL A 577 -48.76 63.78 -11.49
CA VAL A 577 -49.32 65.08 -11.88
C VAL A 577 -50.83 64.96 -11.67
N GLN A 578 -51.41 65.83 -10.85
CA GLN A 578 -52.86 65.88 -10.60
C GLN A 578 -53.66 66.17 -11.87
#